data_AF-A0A970JYI4-F1
#
_entry.id   AF-A0A970JYI4-F1
#
_cell.length_a   1.000
_cell.length_b   1.000
_cell.length_c   1.000
_cell.angle_alpha   90.00
_cell.angle_beta   90.00
_cell.angle_gamma   90.00
#
_symmetry.space_group_name_H-M   'P 1'
#
loop_
_entity.id
_entity.type
_entity.pdbx_description
1 polymer ?
#
loop_
_entity_poly.entity_id
_entity_poly.type
_entity_poly.pdbx_seq_one_letter_code
_entity_poly.pdbx_strand_id
1 'polypeptide(L)'
;MKLKKLAAATAFVLVLFSPISTVTAKRSDIEPGAKDKNIQLEKREKVNEKERDPIKVLENKKERVKKLLQEGKISKEKADELIKKLDSKIEEIKEFQSLPLEEKRKRIINNFTVELERLVKEGKMDKQEAERLLKEVTEKINRWDGSGYPKHLLKQKGHKHKQ
;
A
#
# COMPACT_ATOMS: atom_id res chain seq x y z
N MET A 1 -73.43 30.63 47.96
CA MET A 1 -72.19 30.81 47.18
C MET A 1 -71.07 31.06 48.18
N LYS A 2 -70.09 30.15 48.38
CA LYS A 2 -68.85 29.94 47.60
C LYS A 2 -68.09 31.27 47.37
N LEU A 3 -66.81 31.46 47.66
CA LEU A 3 -65.74 30.67 48.27
C LEU A 3 -64.64 31.68 48.70
N LYS A 4 -64.16 31.54 49.95
CA LYS A 4 -62.76 31.50 50.42
C LYS A 4 -61.70 32.36 49.72
N LYS A 5 -61.05 33.23 50.50
CA LYS A 5 -59.65 33.62 50.33
C LYS A 5 -58.87 33.24 51.59
N LEU A 6 -57.56 33.02 51.39
CA LEU A 6 -56.49 32.84 52.38
C LEU A 6 -56.52 31.48 53.09
N ALA A 7 -55.40 30.80 53.37
CA ALA A 7 -53.99 31.16 53.32
C ALA A 7 -53.14 29.88 53.24
N ALA A 8 -51.83 30.11 53.37
CA ALA A 8 -50.80 29.21 53.88
C ALA A 8 -50.11 28.32 52.84
N ALA A 9 -49.02 28.91 52.33
CA ALA A 9 -47.84 28.18 51.93
C ALA A 9 -47.43 27.16 53.00
N THR A 10 -47.12 25.94 52.58
CA THR A 10 -46.17 25.06 53.27
C THR A 10 -45.55 24.12 52.26
N ALA A 11 -44.29 23.84 52.50
CA ALA A 11 -43.27 23.52 51.52
C ALA A 11 -43.08 22.02 51.28
N PHE A 12 -42.43 21.75 50.14
CA PHE A 12 -41.43 20.69 49.91
C PHE A 12 -41.85 19.22 50.09
N VAL A 13 -42.00 18.53 48.95
CA VAL A 13 -41.52 17.16 48.80
C VAL A 13 -40.77 17.05 47.47
N LEU A 14 -39.47 16.79 47.58
CA LEU A 14 -38.53 16.61 46.47
C LEU A 14 -38.62 15.15 46.01
N VAL A 15 -39.36 14.88 44.93
CA VAL A 15 -39.37 13.57 44.27
C VAL A 15 -38.40 13.62 43.10
N LEU A 16 -37.30 12.87 43.23
CA LEU A 16 -36.30 12.67 42.18
C LEU A 16 -36.94 11.88 41.03
N PHE A 17 -37.40 12.60 40.00
CA PHE A 17 -37.76 12.01 38.73
C PHE A 17 -36.49 11.60 37.97
N SER A 18 -36.35 10.29 37.76
CA SER A 18 -35.44 9.71 36.76
C SER A 18 -35.83 10.18 35.35
N PRO A 19 -34.90 10.67 34.50
CA PRO A 19 -35.22 10.97 33.11
C PRO A 19 -35.26 9.69 32.27
N ILE A 20 -36.44 9.38 31.72
CA ILE A 20 -36.61 8.49 30.57
C ILE A 20 -36.35 9.30 29.29
N SER A 21 -35.49 8.72 28.47
CA SER A 21 -35.05 8.98 27.10
C SER A 21 -35.82 10.00 26.24
N THR A 22 -35.06 10.97 25.72
CA THR A 22 -35.32 11.59 24.40
C THR A 22 -34.28 11.11 23.39
N VAL A 23 -34.77 10.53 22.30
CA VAL A 23 -34.01 10.14 21.12
C VAL A 23 -33.47 11.41 20.46
N THR A 24 -32.15 11.51 20.35
CA THR A 24 -31.52 12.28 19.28
C THR A 24 -30.46 11.37 18.68
N ALA A 25 -30.74 10.93 17.46
CA ALA A 25 -29.79 10.24 16.62
C ALA A 25 -28.54 11.10 16.47
N LYS A 26 -27.48 10.71 17.19
CA LYS A 26 -26.11 11.05 16.81
C LYS A 26 -25.39 9.72 16.70
N ARG A 27 -25.23 9.26 15.45
CA ARG A 27 -24.15 8.36 15.07
C ARG A 27 -22.90 8.89 15.76
N SER A 28 -22.46 8.22 16.82
CA SER A 28 -21.04 8.15 17.10
C SER A 28 -20.53 7.22 16.03
N ASP A 29 -20.12 7.83 14.93
CA ASP A 29 -19.27 7.22 13.93
C ASP A 29 -18.20 6.42 14.69
N ILE A 30 -18.29 5.10 14.58
CA ILE A 30 -17.11 4.26 14.66
C ILE A 30 -16.28 4.75 13.48
N GLU A 31 -15.43 5.74 13.73
CA GLU A 31 -14.33 6.00 12.84
C GLU A 31 -13.56 4.68 12.76
N PRO A 32 -13.43 4.05 11.57
CA PRO A 32 -12.26 3.24 11.33
C PRO A 32 -11.12 4.25 11.23
N GLY A 33 -10.66 4.73 12.39
CA GLY A 33 -9.38 5.38 12.57
C GLY A 33 -8.30 4.32 12.38
N ALA A 34 -8.28 3.71 11.19
CA ALA A 34 -7.14 3.08 10.59
C ALA A 34 -6.09 4.19 10.48
N LYS A 35 -5.40 4.44 11.61
CA LYS A 35 -4.08 5.04 11.58
C LYS A 35 -3.33 4.17 10.60
N ASP A 36 -3.13 4.73 9.43
CA ASP A 36 -2.35 4.17 8.34
C ASP A 36 -0.89 4.15 8.81
N LYS A 37 -0.62 3.28 9.79
CA LYS A 37 0.71 2.85 10.11
C LYS A 37 1.06 2.01 8.90
N ASN A 38 1.73 2.65 7.95
CA ASN A 38 2.67 2.03 7.04
C ASN A 38 3.30 0.88 7.83
N ILE A 39 2.83 -0.35 7.56
CA ILE A 39 3.30 -1.54 8.25
C ILE A 39 4.71 -1.70 7.71
N GLN A 40 5.67 -1.06 8.39
CA GLN A 40 7.07 -1.28 8.17
C GLN A 40 7.30 -2.75 8.45
N LEU A 41 7.38 -3.52 7.36
CA LEU A 41 7.78 -4.91 7.32
C LEU A 41 9.29 -5.05 7.64
N GLU A 42 9.81 -4.17 8.51
CA GLU A 42 11.22 -3.96 8.82
C GLU A 42 11.58 -4.72 10.10
N LYS A 43 11.50 -6.05 10.01
CA LYS A 43 12.56 -6.85 10.62
C LYS A 43 13.15 -7.66 9.48
N ARG A 44 14.11 -7.04 8.79
CA ARG A 44 14.98 -7.70 7.82
C ARG A 44 16.04 -8.44 8.62
N GLU A 45 15.89 -9.74 8.76
CA GLU A 45 17.07 -10.58 8.99
C GLU A 45 18.02 -10.35 7.81
N LYS A 46 19.28 -10.01 8.12
CA LYS A 46 20.37 -9.84 7.15
C LYS A 46 20.69 -11.20 6.51
N VAL A 47 19.81 -11.68 5.64
CA VAL A 47 20.09 -12.83 4.77
C VAL A 47 20.35 -12.28 3.37
N ASN A 48 21.50 -12.66 2.83
CA ASN A 48 22.05 -12.25 1.54
C ASN A 48 20.94 -12.02 0.50
N GLU A 49 20.79 -10.77 0.06
CA GLU A 49 19.67 -10.34 -0.81
C GLU A 49 19.85 -10.85 -2.26
N LYS A 50 21.01 -11.45 -2.57
CA LYS A 50 21.45 -11.81 -3.92
C LYS A 50 20.91 -13.16 -4.44
N GLU A 51 20.36 -14.01 -3.58
CA GLU A 51 19.98 -15.40 -3.93
C GLU A 51 18.57 -15.81 -3.50
N ARG A 52 17.72 -14.86 -3.08
CA ARG A 52 16.35 -15.23 -2.73
C ARG A 52 15.50 -15.34 -4.00
N ASP A 53 14.98 -16.54 -4.25
CA ASP A 53 13.93 -16.77 -5.24
C ASP A 53 12.81 -15.72 -5.05
N PRO A 54 12.53 -14.89 -6.07
CA PRO A 54 11.58 -13.80 -5.94
C PRO A 54 10.16 -14.29 -5.61
N ILE A 55 9.76 -15.49 -6.06
CA ILE A 55 8.47 -16.08 -5.74
C ILE A 55 8.44 -16.45 -4.25
N LYS A 56 9.48 -17.15 -3.77
CA LYS A 56 9.59 -17.54 -2.35
C LYS A 56 9.57 -16.34 -1.41
N VAL A 57 10.15 -15.20 -1.80
CA VAL A 57 10.07 -13.96 -1.02
C VAL A 57 8.63 -13.45 -0.88
N LEU A 58 7.84 -13.52 -1.96
CA LEU A 58 6.45 -13.10 -1.95
C LEU A 58 5.56 -14.08 -1.18
N GLU A 59 5.82 -15.38 -1.28
CA GLU A 59 5.14 -16.41 -0.49
C GLU A 59 5.37 -16.21 1.02
N ASN A 60 6.63 -15.99 1.43
CA ASN A 60 6.96 -15.65 2.82
C ASN A 60 6.25 -14.36 3.29
N LYS A 61 6.06 -13.37 2.40
CA LYS A 61 5.26 -12.18 2.73
C LYS A 61 3.79 -12.52 2.94
N LYS A 62 3.20 -13.41 2.13
CA LYS A 62 1.82 -13.87 2.32
C LYS A 62 1.65 -14.52 3.69
N GLU A 63 2.60 -15.36 4.10
CA GLU A 63 2.57 -15.98 5.43
C GLU A 63 2.63 -14.94 6.55
N ARG A 64 3.47 -13.90 6.41
CA ARG A 64 3.52 -12.80 7.39
C ARG A 64 2.19 -12.05 7.46
N VAL A 65 1.54 -11.79 6.33
CA VAL A 65 0.21 -11.15 6.32
C VAL A 65 -0.82 -12.03 7.05
N LYS A 66 -0.81 -13.36 6.80
CA LYS A 66 -1.69 -14.30 7.52
C LYS A 66 -1.45 -14.29 9.03
N LYS A 67 -0.18 -14.27 9.46
CA LYS A 67 0.16 -14.15 10.90
C LYS A 67 -0.34 -12.85 11.51
N LEU A 68 -0.16 -11.72 10.83
CA LEU A 68 -0.67 -10.42 11.31
C LEU A 68 -2.20 -10.39 11.42
N LEU A 69 -2.91 -11.09 10.52
CA LEU A 69 -4.37 -11.24 10.59
C LEU A 69 -4.77 -12.08 11.81
N GLN A 70 -4.11 -13.22 12.04
CA GLN A 70 -4.35 -14.07 13.20
C GLN A 70 -4.07 -13.36 14.53
N GLU A 71 -3.02 -12.54 14.56
CA GLU A 71 -2.66 -11.71 15.71
C GLU A 71 -3.59 -10.48 15.90
N GLY A 72 -4.59 -10.29 15.03
CA GLY A 72 -5.51 -9.16 15.07
C GLY A 72 -4.88 -7.80 14.78
N LYS A 73 -3.64 -7.77 14.24
CA LYS A 73 -2.89 -6.54 13.95
C LYS A 73 -3.34 -5.85 12.67
N ILE A 74 -4.04 -6.57 11.80
CA ILE A 74 -4.65 -6.04 10.57
C ILE A 74 -6.08 -6.53 10.45
N SER A 75 -6.94 -5.74 9.81
CA SER A 75 -8.29 -6.16 9.46
C SER A 75 -8.27 -7.25 8.37
N LYS A 76 -9.34 -8.03 8.29
CA LYS A 76 -9.55 -9.02 7.24
C LYS A 76 -9.46 -8.40 5.85
N GLU A 77 -10.14 -7.27 5.64
CA GLU A 77 -10.13 -6.53 4.37
C GLU A 77 -8.70 -6.13 3.94
N LYS A 78 -7.90 -5.60 4.87
CA LYS A 78 -6.51 -5.22 4.58
C LYS A 78 -5.64 -6.44 4.30
N ALA A 79 -5.86 -7.55 5.01
CA ALA A 79 -5.15 -8.79 4.76
C ALA A 79 -5.47 -9.34 3.36
N ASP A 80 -6.75 -9.35 2.97
CA ASP A 80 -7.22 -9.83 1.68
C ASP A 80 -6.66 -8.97 0.54
N GLU A 81 -6.66 -7.63 0.68
CA GLU A 81 -6.06 -6.73 -0.31
C GLU A 81 -4.54 -6.97 -0.47
N LEU A 82 -3.81 -7.14 0.64
CA LEU A 82 -2.38 -7.41 0.60
C LEU A 82 -2.08 -8.78 -0.02
N ILE A 83 -2.84 -9.81 0.32
CA ILE A 83 -2.71 -11.14 -0.26
C ILE A 83 -2.97 -11.08 -1.75
N LYS A 84 -4.05 -10.41 -2.20
CA LYS A 84 -4.35 -10.22 -3.62
C LYS A 84 -3.21 -9.54 -4.37
N LYS A 85 -2.65 -8.46 -3.82
CA LYS A 85 -1.48 -7.77 -4.41
C LYS A 85 -0.25 -8.67 -4.49
N LEU A 86 -0.03 -9.54 -3.52
CA LEU A 86 1.09 -10.49 -3.53
C LEU A 86 0.87 -11.59 -4.57
N ASP A 87 -0.35 -12.09 -4.70
CA ASP A 87 -0.71 -13.12 -5.68
C ASP A 87 -0.58 -12.61 -7.11
N SER A 88 -1.09 -11.41 -7.41
CA SER A 88 -0.90 -10.78 -8.73
C SER A 88 0.59 -10.62 -9.07
N LYS A 89 1.44 -10.24 -8.10
CA LYS A 89 2.89 -10.13 -8.33
C LYS A 89 3.56 -11.47 -8.57
N ILE A 90 3.13 -12.54 -7.89
CA ILE A 90 3.64 -13.89 -8.13
C ILE A 90 3.28 -14.34 -9.55
N GLU A 91 2.05 -14.08 -9.96
CA GLU A 91 1.56 -14.40 -11.30
C GLU A 91 2.33 -13.63 -12.39
N GLU A 92 2.52 -12.32 -12.23
CA GLU A 92 3.34 -11.51 -13.14
C GLU A 92 4.76 -12.05 -13.30
N ILE A 93 5.38 -12.51 -12.21
CA ILE A 93 6.73 -13.09 -12.25
C ILE A 93 6.73 -14.43 -12.99
N LYS A 94 5.74 -15.29 -12.73
CA LYS A 94 5.60 -16.58 -13.41
C LYS A 94 5.34 -16.40 -14.90
N GLU A 95 4.44 -15.49 -15.27
CA GLU A 95 4.18 -15.12 -16.66
C GLU A 95 5.46 -14.59 -17.32
N PHE A 96 6.17 -13.67 -16.67
CA PHE A 96 7.43 -13.16 -17.22
C PHE A 96 8.48 -14.27 -17.39
N GLN A 97 8.57 -15.22 -16.46
CA GLN A 97 9.50 -16.33 -16.53
C GLN A 97 9.16 -17.32 -17.66
N SER A 98 7.89 -17.50 -18.00
CA SER A 98 7.44 -18.40 -19.07
C SER A 98 7.61 -17.83 -20.48
N LEU A 99 7.80 -16.51 -20.63
CA LEU A 99 8.04 -15.89 -21.94
C LEU A 99 9.35 -16.40 -22.59
N PRO A 100 9.44 -16.45 -23.93
CA PRO A 100 10.70 -16.56 -24.65
C PRO A 100 11.66 -15.40 -24.35
N LEU A 101 12.97 -15.63 -24.46
CA LEU A 101 14.00 -14.62 -24.16
C LEU A 101 13.79 -13.30 -24.91
N GLU A 102 13.49 -13.37 -26.20
CA GLU A 102 13.23 -12.18 -27.03
C GLU A 102 12.01 -11.38 -26.55
N GLU A 103 10.96 -12.05 -26.09
CA GLU A 103 9.79 -11.38 -25.53
C GLU A 103 10.09 -10.77 -24.16
N LYS A 104 10.90 -11.43 -23.33
CA LYS A 104 11.39 -10.85 -22.06
C LYS A 104 12.16 -9.56 -22.32
N ARG A 105 13.08 -9.56 -23.29
CA ARG A 105 13.86 -8.38 -23.68
C ARG A 105 12.95 -7.25 -24.12
N LYS A 106 12.02 -7.52 -25.03
CA LYS A 106 11.02 -6.54 -25.50
C LYS A 106 10.20 -5.96 -24.35
N ARG A 107 9.68 -6.80 -23.46
CA ARG A 107 8.87 -6.35 -22.30
C ARG A 107 9.67 -5.45 -21.36
N ILE A 108 10.94 -5.78 -21.09
CA ILE A 108 11.82 -4.94 -20.27
C ILE A 108 12.10 -3.59 -20.95
N ILE A 109 12.46 -3.61 -22.23
CA ILE A 109 12.76 -2.39 -23.00
C ILE A 109 11.52 -1.49 -23.03
N ASN A 110 10.35 -2.02 -23.36
CA ASN A 110 9.11 -1.25 -23.42
C ASN A 110 8.76 -0.62 -22.07
N ASN A 111 8.84 -1.37 -20.97
CA ASN A 111 8.57 -0.83 -19.64
C ASN A 111 9.56 0.29 -19.28
N PHE A 112 10.82 0.15 -19.67
CA PHE A 112 11.83 1.18 -19.45
C PHE A 112 11.58 2.43 -20.31
N THR A 113 11.20 2.26 -21.58
CA THR A 113 10.81 3.35 -22.47
C THR A 113 9.65 4.16 -21.90
N VAL A 114 8.57 3.49 -21.48
CA VAL A 114 7.39 4.15 -20.89
C VAL A 114 7.76 4.97 -19.65
N GLU A 115 8.65 4.44 -18.80
CA GLU A 115 9.11 5.18 -17.62
C GLU A 115 9.95 6.40 -17.99
N LEU A 116 10.85 6.29 -18.97
CA LEU A 116 11.62 7.43 -19.47
C LEU A 116 10.74 8.51 -20.09
N GLU A 117 9.76 8.12 -20.91
CA GLU A 117 8.78 9.05 -21.50
C GLU A 117 7.98 9.78 -20.42
N ARG A 118 7.57 9.07 -19.36
CA ARG A 118 6.91 9.66 -18.19
C ARG A 118 7.81 10.70 -17.52
N LEU A 119 9.09 10.39 -17.31
CA LEU A 119 10.05 11.31 -16.69
C LEU A 119 10.30 12.56 -17.55
N VAL A 120 10.38 12.41 -18.87
CA VAL A 120 10.50 13.54 -19.81
C VAL A 120 9.24 14.40 -19.76
N LYS A 121 8.06 13.79 -19.81
CA LYS A 121 6.78 14.49 -19.72
C LYS A 121 6.61 15.25 -18.41
N GLU A 122 7.13 14.71 -17.31
CA GLU A 122 7.14 15.34 -15.99
C GLU A 122 8.23 16.41 -15.83
N GLY A 123 9.07 16.64 -16.84
CA GLY A 123 10.19 17.58 -16.77
C GLY A 123 11.31 17.15 -15.82
N LYS A 124 11.32 15.88 -15.39
CA LYS A 124 12.33 15.30 -14.50
C LYS A 124 13.58 14.81 -15.23
N MET A 125 13.52 14.78 -16.56
CA MET A 125 14.59 14.33 -17.43
C MET A 125 14.48 15.03 -18.78
N ASP A 126 15.61 15.33 -19.40
CA ASP A 126 15.62 15.84 -20.78
C ASP A 126 15.42 14.71 -21.81
N LYS A 127 14.83 15.05 -22.96
CA LYS A 127 14.58 14.08 -24.03
C LYS A 127 15.87 13.43 -24.54
N GLN A 128 16.94 14.20 -24.73
CA GLN A 128 18.22 13.67 -25.22
C GLN A 128 18.85 12.72 -24.19
N GLU A 129 18.70 13.03 -22.91
CA GLU A 129 19.14 12.14 -21.83
C GLU A 129 18.36 10.83 -21.81
N ALA A 130 17.02 10.90 -21.94
CA ALA A 130 16.17 9.72 -22.02
C ALA A 130 16.55 8.82 -23.21
N GLU A 131 16.75 9.39 -24.40
CA GLU A 131 17.16 8.64 -25.59
C GLU A 131 18.53 7.96 -25.40
N ARG A 132 19.50 8.66 -24.78
CA ARG A 132 20.81 8.08 -24.47
C ARG A 132 20.68 6.89 -23.51
N LEU A 133 19.89 7.04 -22.45
CA LEU A 133 19.66 5.97 -21.47
C LEU A 133 18.95 4.78 -22.09
N LEU A 134 17.94 5.02 -22.92
CA LEU A 134 17.22 3.97 -23.63
C LEU A 134 18.17 3.15 -24.50
N LYS A 135 19.04 3.82 -25.26
CA LYS A 135 20.04 3.14 -26.11
C LYS A 135 20.99 2.26 -25.28
N GLU A 136 21.57 2.81 -24.21
CA GLU A 136 22.51 2.07 -23.36
C GLU A 136 21.85 0.85 -22.71
N VAL A 137 20.62 1.01 -22.22
CA VAL A 137 19.87 -0.09 -21.60
C VAL A 137 19.48 -1.13 -22.64
N THR A 138 18.97 -0.75 -23.81
CA THR A 138 18.63 -1.69 -24.89
C THR A 138 19.82 -2.54 -25.29
N GLU A 139 21.02 -1.95 -25.43
CA GLU A 139 22.24 -2.71 -25.73
C GLU A 139 22.59 -3.72 -24.62
N LYS A 140 22.43 -3.33 -23.34
CA LYS A 140 22.66 -4.23 -22.20
C LYS A 140 21.63 -5.37 -22.15
N ILE A 141 20.37 -5.08 -22.41
CA ILE A 141 19.28 -6.07 -22.44
C ILE A 141 19.44 -7.05 -23.61
N ASN A 142 19.91 -6.58 -24.76
CA ASN A 142 20.20 -7.46 -25.90
C ASN A 142 21.35 -8.44 -25.62
N ARG A 143 22.29 -8.07 -24.74
CA ARG A 143 23.37 -8.96 -24.27
C ARG A 143 22.99 -9.82 -23.06
N TRP A 144 21.82 -9.58 -22.47
CA TRP A 144 21.37 -10.32 -21.29
C TRP A 144 20.84 -11.69 -21.69
N ASP A 145 21.23 -12.71 -20.92
CA ASP A 145 20.98 -14.14 -21.14
C ASP A 145 19.59 -14.63 -20.68
N GLY A 146 18.80 -13.74 -20.08
CA GLY A 146 17.49 -14.11 -19.52
C GLY A 146 17.52 -14.54 -18.07
N SER A 147 18.69 -14.54 -17.41
CA SER A 147 18.82 -14.93 -16.02
C SER A 147 18.41 -13.80 -15.06
N GLY A 148 17.50 -14.10 -14.13
CA GLY A 148 17.03 -13.16 -13.12
C GLY A 148 16.21 -11.98 -13.69
N TYR A 149 16.12 -10.87 -12.94
CA TYR A 149 15.63 -9.59 -13.48
C TYR A 149 16.80 -8.62 -13.52
N PRO A 150 17.06 -7.91 -14.63
CA PRO A 150 18.29 -7.14 -14.82
C PRO A 150 18.29 -5.78 -14.07
N LYS A 151 18.03 -5.79 -12.76
CA LYS A 151 17.96 -4.59 -11.89
C LYS A 151 19.20 -3.71 -11.98
N HIS A 152 20.37 -4.31 -12.17
CA HIS A 152 21.64 -3.60 -12.28
C HIS A 152 21.86 -2.98 -13.66
N LEU A 153 21.23 -3.52 -14.71
CA LEU A 153 21.28 -2.95 -16.07
C LEU A 153 20.35 -1.74 -16.18
N LEU A 154 19.24 -1.73 -15.42
CA LEU A 154 18.25 -0.66 -15.38
C LEU A 154 18.55 0.43 -14.32
N LYS A 155 19.62 0.28 -13.53
CA LYS A 155 19.99 1.28 -12.52
C LYS A 155 20.53 2.53 -13.22
N GLN A 156 19.79 3.63 -13.15
CA GLN A 156 20.33 4.95 -13.45
C GLN A 156 21.45 5.26 -12.44
N LYS A 157 22.63 5.65 -12.92
CA LYS A 157 23.65 6.22 -12.03
C LYS A 157 23.05 7.51 -11.47
N GLY A 158 22.81 7.53 -10.16
CA GLY A 158 22.00 8.56 -9.52
C GLY A 158 22.39 9.96 -9.94
N HIS A 159 21.42 10.68 -10.53
CA HIS A 159 21.42 12.13 -10.54
C HIS A 159 21.47 12.58 -9.09
N LYS A 160 22.62 13.16 -8.69
CA LYS A 160 22.67 13.98 -7.49
C LYS A 160 21.75 15.16 -7.77
N HIS A 161 20.55 15.17 -7.20
CA HIS A 161 19.82 16.42 -7.01
C HIS A 161 20.73 17.34 -6.20
N LYS A 162 21.39 18.29 -6.88
CA LYS A 162 21.90 19.47 -6.20
C LYS A 162 20.65 20.21 -5.71
N GLN A 163 20.44 20.18 -4.39
CA GLN A 163 19.59 21.14 -3.70
C GLN A 163 20.26 22.51 -3.75
#